data_AF-F8EWU7-F1
#
_entry.id   AF-F8EWU7-F1
#
_cell.length_a   1.000
_cell.length_b   1.000
_cell.length_c   1.000
_cell.angle_alpha   90.00
_cell.angle_beta   90.00
_cell.angle_gamma   90.00
#
_symmetry.space_group_name_H-M   'P 1'
#
loop_
_entity.id
_entity.type
_entity.pdbx_description
1 polymer ?
#
loop_
_entity_poly.entity_id
_entity_poly.type
_entity_poly.pdbx_seq_one_letter_code
_entity_poly.pdbx_strand_id
1 'polypeptide(L)'
;MDNRTSMLLFLVLVVLFAFTFVFGIDALALPNVSYGVLALIGYVVCLGFSVFQWALLKKERGAMMPWFITYAIVIGIIFVWYVTRCGTAFGWW
;
A
#
# COMPACT_ATOMS: atom_id res chain seq x y z
N MET A 1 13.83 17.21 -1.72
CA MET A 1 13.13 16.98 -0.44
C MET A 1 14.14 16.63 0.65
N ASP A 2 14.01 17.20 1.85
CA ASP A 2 14.93 16.87 2.96
C ASP A 2 14.72 15.41 3.42
N ASN A 3 15.79 14.77 3.90
CA ASN A 3 15.79 13.35 4.23
C ASN A 3 14.84 13.04 5.41
N ARG A 4 14.71 13.99 6.34
CA ARG A 4 13.76 13.90 7.47
C ARG A 4 12.31 13.85 7.00
N THR A 5 11.94 14.70 6.04
CA THR A 5 10.59 14.72 5.48
C THR A 5 10.27 13.42 4.75
N SER A 6 11.26 12.88 4.02
CA SER A 6 11.14 11.59 3.33
C SER A 6 10.94 10.43 4.30
N MET A 7 11.68 10.41 5.42
CA MET A 7 11.49 9.45 6.52
C MET A 7 10.09 9.53 7.12
N LEU A 8 9.60 10.73 7.38
CA LEU A 8 8.29 10.94 7.99
C LEU A 8 7.17 10.45 7.07
N LEU A 9 7.24 10.75 5.77
CA LEU A 9 6.30 10.26 4.76
C LEU A 9 6.34 8.73 4.63
N PHE A 10 7.53 8.14 4.69
CA PHE A 10 7.68 6.69 4.67
C PHE A 10 7.04 6.03 5.91
N LEU A 11 7.23 6.60 7.09
CA LEU A 11 6.62 6.11 8.32
C LEU A 11 5.10 6.21 8.28
N VAL A 12 4.55 7.31 7.76
CA VAL A 12 3.10 7.47 7.54
C VAL A 12 2.56 6.41 6.59
N LEU A 13 3.28 6.11 5.50
CA LEU A 13 2.92 5.03 4.59
C LEU A 13 2.87 3.67 5.29
N VAL A 14 3.88 3.35 6.11
CA VAL A 14 3.92 2.08 6.87
C VAL A 14 2.72 1.96 7.81
N VAL A 15 2.38 3.03 8.53
CA VAL A 15 1.22 3.06 9.42
C VAL A 15 -0.08 2.91 8.62
N LEU A 16 -0.22 3.63 7.51
CA LEU A 16 -1.38 3.52 6.61
C LEU A 16 -1.54 2.09 6.08
N PHE A 17 -0.44 1.44 5.71
CA PHE A 17 -0.45 0.05 5.27
C PHE A 17 -0.87 -0.90 6.39
N ALA A 18 -0.40 -0.71 7.62
CA ALA A 18 -0.83 -1.54 8.74
C ALA A 18 -2.36 -1.52 8.92
N PHE A 19 -2.98 -0.34 8.88
CA PHE A 19 -4.44 -0.21 8.93
C PHE A 19 -5.12 -0.83 7.71
N THR A 20 -4.61 -0.57 6.52
CA THR A 20 -5.11 -1.14 5.26
C THR A 20 -5.11 -2.67 5.30
N PHE A 21 -4.03 -3.26 5.80
CA PHE A 21 -3.86 -4.70 5.91
C PHE A 21 -4.84 -5.30 6.91
N VAL A 22 -5.01 -4.67 8.08
CA VAL A 22 -6.00 -5.10 9.09
C VAL A 22 -7.42 -5.06 8.53
N PHE A 23 -7.81 -3.98 7.85
CA PHE A 23 -9.12 -3.92 7.19
C PHE A 23 -9.28 -5.00 6.12
N GLY A 24 -8.22 -5.31 5.39
CA GLY A 24 -8.24 -6.38 4.39
C GLY A 24 -8.43 -7.77 5.00
N ILE A 25 -7.79 -8.05 6.14
CA ILE A 25 -7.97 -9.31 6.88
C ILE A 25 -9.40 -9.38 7.43
N ASP A 26 -9.91 -8.30 8.02
CA ASP A 26 -11.25 -8.26 8.61
C ASP A 26 -12.35 -8.44 7.54
N ALA A 27 -12.17 -7.83 6.37
CA ALA A 27 -13.05 -8.00 5.22
C ALA A 27 -13.06 -9.43 4.63
N LEU A 28 -12.00 -10.20 4.85
CA LEU A 28 -11.91 -11.61 4.44
C LEU A 28 -12.47 -12.55 5.50
N ALA A 29 -12.41 -12.17 6.78
CA ALA A 29 -12.92 -12.96 7.91
C ALA A 29 -14.44 -12.81 8.07
N LEU A 30 -14.95 -11.59 7.89
CA LEU A 30 -16.36 -11.26 7.84
C LEU A 30 -16.64 -10.70 6.44
N PRO A 31 -17.62 -11.22 5.68
CA PRO A 31 -17.92 -10.77 4.32
C PRO A 31 -18.56 -9.37 4.31
N ASN A 32 -17.81 -8.38 4.81
CA ASN A 32 -18.18 -6.99 4.88
C ASN A 32 -17.50 -6.25 3.73
N VAL A 33 -18.28 -6.05 2.67
CA VAL A 33 -17.84 -5.40 1.42
C VAL A 33 -17.25 -4.00 1.69
N SER A 34 -17.77 -3.26 2.68
CA SER A 34 -17.31 -1.91 3.01
C SER A 34 -15.85 -1.87 3.46
N TYR A 35 -15.45 -2.79 4.35
CA TYR A 35 -14.05 -2.91 4.76
C TYR A 35 -13.16 -3.40 3.62
N GLY A 36 -13.71 -4.25 2.75
CA GLY A 36 -13.01 -4.71 1.56
C GLY A 36 -12.66 -3.57 0.60
N VAL A 37 -13.61 -2.66 0.36
CA VAL A 37 -13.41 -1.46 -0.46
C VAL A 37 -12.43 -0.50 0.20
N LEU A 38 -12.53 -0.27 1.51
CA LEU A 38 -11.60 0.60 2.24
C LEU A 38 -10.16 0.08 2.19
N ALA A 39 -9.94 -1.22 2.36
CA ALA A 39 -8.64 -1.83 2.20
C ALA A 39 -8.12 -1.67 0.76
N LEU A 40 -8.98 -1.87 -0.24
CA LEU A 40 -8.59 -1.73 -1.65
C LEU A 40 -8.12 -0.30 -1.97
N ILE A 41 -8.84 0.71 -1.49
CA ILE A 41 -8.43 2.13 -1.60
C ILE A 41 -7.10 2.35 -0.89
N GLY A 42 -6.93 1.83 0.33
CA GLY A 42 -5.68 1.95 1.09
C GLY A 42 -4.48 1.37 0.36
N TYR A 43 -4.62 0.21 -0.30
CA TYR A 43 -3.56 -0.39 -1.10
C TYR A 43 -3.20 0.45 -2.32
N VAL A 44 -4.21 0.97 -3.03
CA VAL A 44 -4.00 1.85 -4.19
C VAL A 44 -3.29 3.14 -3.77
N VAL A 45 -3.66 3.73 -2.63
CA VAL A 45 -3.00 4.93 -2.09
C VAL A 45 -1.54 4.61 -1.71
N CYS A 46 -1.29 3.48 -1.03
CA CYS A 46 0.07 3.07 -0.66
C CYS A 46 0.96 2.85 -1.89
N LEU A 47 0.44 2.19 -2.92
CA LEU A 47 1.15 1.94 -4.19
C LEU A 47 1.37 3.22 -4.98
N GLY A 48 0.31 3.97 -5.25
CA GLY A 48 0.37 5.19 -6.05
C GLY A 48 1.29 6.22 -5.41
N PHE A 49 1.16 6.44 -4.10
CA PHE A 49 1.98 7.42 -3.40
C PHE A 49 3.45 6.99 -3.30
N SER A 50 3.75 5.71 -3.06
CA SER A 50 5.14 5.24 -3.03
C SER A 50 5.83 5.31 -4.40
N VAL A 51 5.13 4.95 -5.48
CA VAL A 51 5.64 5.10 -6.85
C VAL A 51 5.84 6.56 -7.22
N PHE A 52 4.91 7.44 -6.83
CA PHE A 52 5.04 8.88 -7.05
C PHE A 52 6.27 9.45 -6.31
N GLN A 53 6.43 9.12 -5.02
CA GLN A 53 7.60 9.55 -4.24
C GLN A 53 8.89 9.01 -4.84
N TRP A 54 8.92 7.74 -5.25
CA TRP A 54 10.08 7.18 -5.96
C TRP A 54 10.44 7.99 -7.22
N ALA A 55 9.45 8.32 -8.06
CA ALA A 55 9.68 9.11 -9.28
C ALA A 55 10.24 10.51 -8.98
N LEU A 56 9.76 11.14 -7.91
CA LEU A 56 10.20 12.46 -7.46
C LEU A 56 11.63 12.41 -6.91
N LEU A 57 11.94 11.46 -6.03
CA LEU A 57 13.28 11.25 -5.48
C LEU A 57 14.29 10.76 -6.53
N LYS A 58 13.85 10.05 -7.57
CA LYS A 58 14.72 9.62 -8.68
C LYS A 58 15.33 10.81 -9.42
N LYS A 59 14.57 11.89 -9.59
CA LYS A 59 15.06 13.13 -10.23
C LYS A 59 16.06 13.88 -9.34
N GLU A 60 15.85 13.83 -8.03
CA GLU A 60 16.68 14.50 -7.03
C GLU A 60 17.88 13.66 -6.53
N ARG A 61 18.01 12.40 -6.98
CA ARG A 61 18.98 11.41 -6.45
C ARG A 61 18.94 11.27 -4.92
N GLY A 62 17.75 11.34 -4.34
CA GLY A 62 17.58 11.28 -2.89
C GLY A 62 17.87 9.88 -2.31
N ALA A 63 18.51 9.84 -1.13
CA ALA A 63 18.92 8.61 -0.46
C ALA A 63 17.76 7.64 -0.12
N MET A 64 16.53 8.17 -0.02
CA MET A 64 15.33 7.39 0.26
C MET A 64 14.68 6.73 -0.96
N MET A 65 15.15 7.02 -2.18
CA MET A 65 14.65 6.43 -3.41
C MET A 65 14.51 4.88 -3.37
N PRO A 66 15.54 4.09 -2.97
CA PRO A 66 15.43 2.63 -2.94
C PRO A 66 14.33 2.15 -1.97
N TRP A 67 14.10 2.86 -0.87
CA TRP A 67 13.10 2.47 0.12
C TRP A 67 11.67 2.59 -0.41
N PHE A 68 11.35 3.67 -1.12
CA PHE A 68 10.02 3.84 -1.70
C PHE A 68 9.70 2.82 -2.80
N ILE A 69 10.69 2.43 -3.63
CA ILE A 69 10.46 1.41 -4.66
C ILE A 69 10.38 0.01 -4.05
N THR A 70 11.22 -0.33 -3.07
CA THR A 70 11.12 -1.61 -2.36
C THR A 70 9.77 -1.73 -1.66
N TYR A 71 9.32 -0.66 -1.01
CA TYR A 71 7.98 -0.60 -0.41
C TYR A 71 6.88 -0.82 -1.45
N ALA A 72 6.92 -0.13 -2.59
CA ALA A 72 5.94 -0.31 -3.66
C ALA A 72 5.86 -1.77 -4.15
N ILE A 73 7.01 -2.44 -4.30
CA ILE A 73 7.07 -3.84 -4.72
C ILE A 73 6.43 -4.76 -3.66
N VAL A 74 6.80 -4.61 -2.39
CA VAL A 74 6.27 -5.43 -1.29
C VAL A 74 4.76 -5.26 -1.18
N ILE A 75 4.27 -4.02 -1.17
CA ILE A 75 2.84 -3.74 -1.12
C ILE A 75 2.13 -4.26 -2.37
N GLY A 76 2.78 -4.22 -3.53
CA GLY A 76 2.23 -4.76 -4.78
C GLY A 76 1.97 -6.25 -4.69
N ILE A 77 2.91 -7.01 -4.13
CA ILE A 77 2.74 -8.45 -3.89
C ILE A 77 1.56 -8.71 -2.95
N ILE A 78 1.46 -7.96 -1.85
CA ILE A 78 0.38 -8.10 -0.87
C ILE A 78 -0.97 -7.68 -1.46
N PHE A 79 -1.00 -6.66 -2.30
CA PHE A 79 -2.19 -6.22 -3.01
C PHE A 79 -2.71 -7.30 -3.97
N VAL A 80 -1.83 -7.93 -4.76
CA VAL A 80 -2.25 -9.05 -5.63
C VAL A 80 -2.79 -10.21 -4.79
N TRP A 81 -2.13 -10.55 -3.67
CA TRP A 81 -2.63 -11.55 -2.73
C TRP A 81 -4.02 -11.17 -2.17
N TYR A 82 -4.22 -9.91 -1.81
CA TYR A 82 -5.50 -9.43 -1.29
C TYR A 82 -6.61 -9.52 -2.34
N VAL A 83 -6.36 -9.02 -3.56
CA VAL A 83 -7.32 -9.08 -4.66
C VAL A 83 -7.68 -10.54 -4.97
N THR A 84 -6.69 -11.44 -5.03
CA THR A 84 -6.93 -12.87 -5.28
C THR A 84 -7.76 -13.54 -4.19
N ARG A 85 -7.64 -13.11 -2.93
CA ARG A 85 -8.51 -13.59 -1.85
C ARG A 85 -9.90 -12.99 -1.92
N CYS A 86 -10.01 -11.71 -2.24
CA CYS A 86 -11.30 -11.05 -2.42
C CYS A 86 -12.15 -11.71 -3.50
N GLY A 87 -11.62 -12.02 -4.69
CA GLY A 87 -12.47 -12.66 -5.68
C GLY A 87 -12.88 -14.09 -5.34
N THR A 88 -12.05 -14.84 -4.59
CA THR A 88 -12.50 -16.12 -4.03
C THR A 88 -13.57 -15.95 -2.96
N ALA A 89 -13.47 -14.91 -2.12
CA ALA A 89 -14.41 -14.66 -1.03
C ALA A 89 -15.73 -14.04 -1.50
N PHE A 90 -15.69 -13.22 -2.56
CA PHE A 90 -16.86 -12.56 -3.15
C PHE A 90 -17.43 -13.29 -4.37
N GLY A 91 -16.87 -14.44 -4.76
CA GLY A 91 -17.36 -15.27 -5.87
C GLY A 91 -17.24 -14.62 -7.25
N TRP A 92 -16.22 -13.76 -7.44
CA TRP A 92 -16.00 -13.05 -8.71
C TRP A 92 -15.19 -13.86 -9.73
N TRP A 93 -14.76 -15.08 -9.37
CA TRP A 93 -14.27 -16.13 -10.26
C TRP A 93 -14.35 -17.51 -9.60
#